data_AF-A0A0S8KH14-F1
#
_entry.id   AF-A0A0S8KH14-F1
#
_cell.length_a   1.000
_cell.length_b   1.000
_cell.length_c   1.000
_cell.angle_alpha   90.00
_cell.angle_beta   90.00
_cell.angle_gamma   90.00
#
_symmetry.space_group_name_H-M   'P 1'
#
loop_
_entity.id
_entity.type
_entity.pdbx_description
1 polymer ?
#
loop_
_entity_poly.entity_id
_entity_poly.type
_entity_poly.pdbx_seq_one_letter_code
_entity_poly.pdbx_strand_id
1 'polypeptide(L)'
;MHANRDDYFVNITADHIKKPKDKQMKKYIFILFVLLSPALCIGQEITKAEYFIGSDPGFGLATPITVTSPGDDLTLNLTADLQSLAKGFHVINIRARDDLGRWSHTIQRIFYVSELPSGSAEEIDRLEYFIETDPGFGLASPVTVTSP
;
A
#
# COMPACT_ATOMS: atom_id res chain seq x y z
N MET A 1 -42.08 -95.26 -12.79
CA MET A 1 -43.20 -94.65 -12.03
C MET A 1 -42.85 -94.84 -10.57
N HIS A 2 -42.56 -93.86 -9.72
CA HIS A 2 -42.82 -92.43 -9.67
C HIS A 2 -41.71 -91.86 -8.77
N ALA A 3 -40.82 -91.01 -9.28
CA ALA A 3 -39.78 -90.38 -8.49
C ALA A 3 -40.37 -89.13 -7.83
N ASN A 4 -40.46 -89.15 -6.50
CA ASN A 4 -40.94 -88.08 -5.64
C ASN A 4 -40.01 -86.87 -5.80
N ARG A 5 -40.53 -85.74 -6.31
CA ARG A 5 -39.83 -84.46 -6.36
C ARG A 5 -40.66 -83.44 -5.60
N ASP A 6 -40.30 -83.18 -4.35
CA ASP A 6 -40.75 -82.00 -3.61
C ASP A 6 -39.56 -81.47 -2.80
N ASP A 7 -38.60 -80.89 -3.51
CA ASP A 7 -37.40 -80.30 -2.95
C ASP A 7 -37.52 -78.77 -2.90
N TYR A 8 -37.61 -78.28 -1.66
CA TYR A 8 -37.02 -77.06 -1.10
C TYR A 8 -37.34 -75.70 -1.74
N PHE A 9 -38.37 -75.01 -1.24
CA PHE A 9 -38.44 -73.55 -1.31
C PHE A 9 -37.50 -72.93 -0.26
N VAL A 10 -36.34 -72.42 -0.71
CA VAL A 10 -35.47 -71.58 0.12
C VAL A 10 -36.05 -70.16 0.15
N ASN A 11 -36.71 -69.77 1.25
CA ASN A 11 -37.08 -68.38 1.49
C ASN A 11 -35.83 -67.60 1.90
N ILE A 12 -35.15 -66.98 0.94
CA ILE A 12 -34.12 -65.98 1.21
C ILE A 12 -34.84 -64.67 1.54
N THR A 13 -35.11 -64.44 2.82
CA THR A 13 -35.47 -63.09 3.30
C THR A 13 -34.29 -62.19 2.98
N ALA A 14 -34.45 -61.31 1.98
CA ALA A 14 -33.42 -60.39 1.56
C ALA A 14 -32.96 -59.55 2.76
N ASP A 15 -31.69 -59.76 3.11
CA ASP A 15 -31.00 -59.05 4.16
C ASP A 15 -31.09 -57.53 3.93
N HIS A 16 -31.12 -56.84 5.04
CA HIS A 16 -31.44 -55.44 5.21
C HIS A 16 -30.46 -54.56 4.41
N ILE A 17 -30.84 -54.09 3.22
CA ILE A 17 -30.08 -53.07 2.49
C ILE A 17 -30.16 -51.75 3.30
N LYS A 18 -29.18 -51.51 4.18
CA LYS A 18 -29.00 -50.21 4.85
C LYS A 18 -28.78 -49.14 3.78
N LYS A 19 -29.76 -48.25 3.61
CA LYS A 19 -29.62 -47.04 2.77
C LYS A 19 -28.31 -46.32 3.11
N PRO A 20 -27.48 -45.95 2.12
CA PRO A 20 -26.22 -45.27 2.37
C PRO A 20 -26.45 -43.91 3.05
N LYS A 21 -25.54 -43.53 3.94
CA LYS A 21 -25.56 -42.32 4.79
C LYS A 21 -25.39 -41.02 3.97
N ASP A 22 -26.32 -40.75 3.07
CA ASP A 22 -26.38 -39.58 2.19
C ASP A 22 -26.32 -38.24 2.96
N LYS A 23 -26.87 -38.22 4.18
CA LYS A 23 -26.87 -37.05 5.06
C LYS A 23 -25.49 -36.72 5.63
N GLN A 24 -24.62 -37.71 5.81
CA GLN A 24 -23.27 -37.48 6.35
C GLN A 24 -22.34 -36.90 5.28
N MET A 25 -22.43 -37.36 4.03
CA MET A 25 -21.58 -36.87 2.93
C MET A 25 -21.91 -35.43 2.52
N LYS A 26 -23.17 -34.99 2.66
CA LYS A 26 -23.57 -33.58 2.45
C LYS A 26 -22.99 -32.64 3.52
N LYS A 27 -22.78 -33.12 4.76
CA LYS A 27 -22.17 -32.34 5.84
C LYS A 27 -20.67 -32.13 5.60
N TYR A 28 -19.97 -33.16 5.11
CA TYR A 28 -18.54 -33.06 4.78
C TYR A 28 -18.29 -32.23 3.52
N ILE A 29 -19.19 -32.25 2.54
CA ILE A 29 -19.08 -31.40 1.34
C ILE A 29 -19.27 -29.92 1.67
N PHE A 30 -20.17 -29.61 2.63
CA PHE A 30 -20.36 -28.24 3.12
C PHE A 30 -19.15 -27.77 3.95
N ILE A 31 -18.58 -28.65 4.79
CA ILE A 31 -17.35 -28.35 5.56
C ILE A 31 -16.13 -28.18 4.63
N LEU A 32 -16.02 -28.95 3.55
CA LEU A 32 -14.95 -28.82 2.55
C LEU A 32 -15.07 -27.50 1.76
N PHE A 33 -16.28 -27.01 1.50
CA PHE A 33 -16.51 -25.73 0.83
C PHE A 33 -16.22 -24.52 1.72
N VAL A 34 -16.46 -24.65 3.04
CA VAL A 34 -16.14 -23.62 4.06
C VAL A 34 -14.65 -23.62 4.44
N LEU A 35 -13.95 -24.75 4.32
CA LEU A 35 -12.51 -24.86 4.58
C LEU A 35 -11.63 -24.52 3.37
N LEU A 36 -12.19 -24.50 2.15
CA LEU A 36 -11.51 -24.06 0.92
C LEU A 36 -11.65 -22.55 0.69
N SER A 37 -12.31 -21.82 1.59
CA SER A 37 -12.57 -20.39 1.48
C SER A 37 -11.84 -19.50 2.50
N PRO A 38 -10.55 -19.67 2.83
CA PRO A 38 -9.78 -18.48 3.17
C PRO A 38 -9.56 -17.75 1.84
N ALA A 39 -10.45 -16.81 1.53
CA ALA A 39 -10.07 -15.73 0.62
C ALA A 39 -8.86 -15.07 1.27
N LEU A 40 -7.65 -15.27 0.70
CA LEU A 40 -6.55 -14.38 0.96
C LEU A 40 -6.96 -13.02 0.37
N CYS A 41 -7.65 -12.23 1.17
CA CYS A 41 -7.52 -10.79 1.13
C CYS A 41 -6.07 -10.53 1.55
N ILE A 42 -5.14 -10.56 0.59
CA ILE A 42 -3.85 -9.91 0.80
C ILE A 42 -4.18 -8.42 0.79
N GLY A 43 -3.87 -7.74 1.89
CA GLY A 43 -3.95 -6.27 1.93
C GLY A 43 -3.06 -5.72 0.83
N GLN A 44 -3.57 -4.77 0.06
CA GLN A 44 -2.82 -4.16 -1.02
C GLN A 44 -1.64 -3.36 -0.43
N GLU A 45 -0.42 -3.80 -0.70
CA GLU A 45 0.78 -3.16 -0.20
C GLU A 45 1.34 -2.16 -1.22
N ILE A 46 1.81 -1.02 -0.73
CA ILE A 46 2.60 -0.09 -1.50
C ILE A 46 4.00 -0.68 -1.66
N THR A 47 4.43 -0.89 -2.90
CA THR A 47 5.74 -1.49 -3.21
C THR A 47 6.72 -0.52 -3.83
N LYS A 48 6.22 0.59 -4.41
CA LYS A 48 7.05 1.64 -5.01
C LYS A 48 6.45 3.01 -4.76
N ALA A 49 7.30 4.03 -4.74
CA ALA A 49 6.90 5.42 -4.82
C ALA A 49 7.88 6.19 -5.69
N GLU A 50 7.42 7.26 -6.33
CA GLU A 50 8.25 8.12 -7.16
C GLU A 50 7.81 9.58 -7.05
N TYR A 51 8.75 10.49 -7.31
CA TYR A 51 8.49 11.92 -7.38
C TYR A 51 9.06 12.55 -8.64
N PHE A 52 8.47 13.68 -9.04
CA PHE A 52 9.00 14.53 -10.10
C PHE A 52 8.67 16.00 -9.84
N ILE A 53 9.55 16.88 -10.31
CA ILE A 53 9.38 18.33 -10.29
C ILE A 53 9.30 18.80 -11.73
N GLY A 54 8.26 19.58 -12.06
CA GLY A 54 7.99 20.00 -13.44
C GLY A 54 7.11 19.00 -14.20
N SER A 55 7.53 18.62 -15.42
CA SER A 55 6.73 17.79 -16.33
C SER A 55 6.70 16.33 -15.88
N ASP A 56 5.55 15.65 -15.98
CA ASP A 56 5.42 14.23 -15.67
C ASP A 56 6.16 13.38 -16.72
N PRO A 57 7.20 12.62 -16.34
CA PRO A 57 7.93 11.77 -17.28
C PRO A 57 7.16 10.49 -17.65
N GLY A 58 6.03 10.22 -17.00
CA GLY A 58 5.25 8.99 -17.13
C GLY A 58 5.52 8.00 -15.99
N PHE A 59 4.59 7.07 -15.82
CA PHE A 59 4.58 6.10 -14.73
C PHE A 59 5.82 5.19 -14.70
N GLY A 60 6.53 5.15 -13.58
CA GLY A 60 7.73 4.33 -13.41
C GLY A 60 8.98 4.91 -14.06
N LEU A 61 8.91 6.15 -14.56
CA LEU A 61 10.00 6.87 -15.21
C LEU A 61 10.46 8.11 -14.41
N ALA A 62 9.82 8.39 -13.27
CA ALA A 62 10.20 9.49 -12.41
C ALA A 62 11.30 9.07 -11.41
N THR A 63 11.71 9.99 -10.54
CA THR A 63 12.76 9.71 -9.56
C THR A 63 12.21 8.79 -8.45
N PRO A 64 12.81 7.61 -8.20
CA PRO A 64 12.28 6.68 -7.22
C PRO A 64 12.45 7.21 -5.79
N ILE A 65 11.44 6.97 -4.96
CA ILE A 65 11.49 7.10 -3.50
C ILE A 65 11.70 5.70 -2.93
N THR A 66 12.74 5.53 -2.11
CA THR A 66 13.08 4.22 -1.54
C THR A 66 11.98 3.73 -0.60
N VAL A 67 11.41 2.57 -0.93
CA VAL A 67 10.51 1.80 -0.06
C VAL A 67 11.31 0.59 0.46
N THR A 68 11.67 0.59 1.74
CA THR A 68 12.50 -0.47 2.34
C THR A 68 11.69 -1.67 2.79
N SER A 69 10.47 -1.44 3.25
CA SER A 69 9.49 -2.47 3.60
C SER A 69 8.16 -2.09 2.97
N PRO A 70 7.60 -2.91 2.07
CA PRO A 70 6.23 -2.75 1.61
C PRO A 70 5.23 -2.79 2.79
N GLY A 71 4.08 -2.15 2.60
CA GLY A 71 3.02 -2.06 3.59
C GLY A 71 1.80 -1.31 3.05
N ASP A 72 0.66 -1.46 3.73
CA ASP A 72 -0.59 -0.77 3.41
C ASP A 72 -0.59 0.70 3.87
N ASP A 73 0.23 1.03 4.87
CA ASP A 73 0.56 2.39 5.31
C ASP A 73 2.07 2.55 5.48
N LEU A 74 2.64 3.62 4.90
CA LEU A 74 4.08 3.87 4.86
C LEU A 74 4.40 5.34 5.17
N THR A 75 5.39 5.54 6.04
CA THR A 75 6.08 6.82 6.18
C THR A 75 7.40 6.77 5.44
N LEU A 76 7.56 7.61 4.42
CA LEU A 76 8.75 7.64 3.56
C LEU A 76 9.48 8.97 3.72
N ASN A 77 10.81 8.91 3.81
CA ASN A 77 11.66 10.09 3.74
C ASN A 77 11.94 10.41 2.26
N LEU A 78 11.76 11.69 1.89
CA LEU A 78 12.01 12.20 0.55
C LEU A 78 13.11 13.25 0.60
N THR A 79 14.22 12.97 -0.09
CA THR A 79 15.26 13.96 -0.37
C THR A 79 15.21 14.29 -1.85
N ALA A 80 14.75 15.49 -2.18
CA ALA A 80 14.69 15.98 -3.55
C ALA A 80 15.94 16.81 -3.88
N ASP A 81 16.55 16.57 -5.04
CA ASP A 81 17.60 17.45 -5.56
C ASP A 81 16.97 18.72 -6.14
N LEU A 82 17.36 19.87 -5.61
CA LEU A 82 16.82 21.18 -5.98
C LEU A 82 17.85 22.05 -6.71
N GLN A 83 19.08 21.58 -6.92
CA GLN A 83 20.20 22.41 -7.39
C GLN A 83 19.98 23.04 -8.77
N SER A 84 19.17 22.41 -9.62
CA SER A 84 18.90 22.88 -10.99
C SER A 84 17.65 23.76 -11.11
N LEU A 85 16.94 24.00 -10.01
CA LEU A 85 15.70 24.78 -10.02
C LEU A 85 15.98 26.28 -9.99
N ALA A 86 15.32 27.01 -10.89
CA ALA A 86 15.30 28.47 -10.83
C ALA A 86 14.59 28.96 -9.55
N LYS A 87 14.84 30.21 -9.16
CA LYS A 87 14.04 30.86 -8.10
C LYS A 87 12.56 30.89 -8.46
N GLY A 88 11.71 30.78 -7.45
CA GLY A 88 10.27 30.92 -7.58
C GLY A 88 9.50 29.73 -7.05
N PHE A 89 8.21 29.70 -7.37
CA PHE A 89 7.32 28.61 -7.00
C PHE A 89 7.52 27.38 -7.88
N HIS A 90 7.58 26.22 -7.25
CA HIS A 90 7.67 24.92 -7.88
C HIS A 90 6.63 23.97 -7.28
N VAL A 91 6.35 22.90 -8.01
CA VAL A 91 5.46 21.83 -7.55
C VAL A 91 6.24 20.51 -7.57
N ILE A 92 6.29 19.85 -6.42
CA ILE A 92 6.71 18.47 -6.33
C ILE A 92 5.47 17.57 -6.40
N ASN A 93 5.54 16.59 -7.28
CA ASN A 93 4.50 15.61 -7.55
C ASN A 93 4.95 14.27 -7.03
N ILE A 94 4.08 13.55 -6.33
CA ILE A 94 4.41 12.26 -5.71
C ILE A 94 3.29 11.27 -6.03
N ARG A 95 3.66 10.04 -6.38
CA ARG A 95 2.71 8.94 -6.54
C ARG A 95 3.32 7.62 -6.06
N ALA A 96 2.46 6.70 -5.66
CA ALA A 96 2.81 5.38 -5.18
C ALA A 96 2.24 4.30 -6.11
N ARG A 97 2.85 3.12 -6.10
CA ARG A 97 2.41 1.93 -6.83
C ARG A 97 2.21 0.79 -5.87
N ASP A 98 1.10 0.08 -6.03
CA ASP A 98 0.84 -1.14 -5.27
C ASP A 98 1.51 -2.39 -5.86
N ASP A 99 1.42 -3.48 -5.13
CA ASP A 99 1.82 -4.84 -5.52
C ASP A 99 1.08 -5.39 -6.76
N LEU A 100 -0.14 -4.92 -7.02
CA LEU A 100 -0.89 -5.21 -8.27
C LEU A 100 -0.45 -4.35 -9.46
N GLY A 101 0.51 -3.47 -9.25
CA GLY A 101 1.10 -2.62 -10.27
C GLY A 101 0.27 -1.40 -10.67
N ARG A 102 -0.77 -1.04 -9.91
CA ARG A 102 -1.61 0.14 -10.10
C ARG A 102 -0.98 1.35 -9.43
N TRP A 103 -1.04 2.48 -10.10
CA TRP A 103 -0.56 3.75 -9.57
C TRP A 103 -1.66 4.51 -8.85
N SER A 104 -1.30 5.21 -7.78
CA SER A 104 -2.17 6.13 -7.07
C SER A 104 -2.48 7.37 -7.91
N HIS A 105 -3.42 8.19 -7.41
CA HIS A 105 -3.45 9.59 -7.81
C HIS A 105 -2.13 10.28 -7.45
N THR A 106 -1.74 11.25 -8.27
CA THR A 106 -0.58 12.10 -8.01
C THR A 106 -0.95 13.16 -6.97
N ILE A 107 -0.21 13.19 -5.87
CA ILE A 107 -0.29 14.24 -4.86
C ILE A 107 0.67 15.35 -5.22
N GLN A 108 0.23 16.59 -5.05
CA GLN A 108 1.03 17.79 -5.34
C GLN A 108 1.33 18.56 -4.05
N ARG A 109 2.54 19.10 -3.96
CA ARG A 109 2.96 20.05 -2.92
C ARG A 109 3.69 21.21 -3.57
N ILE A 110 3.28 22.42 -3.21
CA ILE A 110 3.92 23.66 -3.66
C ILE A 110 5.05 24.02 -2.70
N PHE A 111 6.18 24.46 -3.24
CA PHE A 111 7.29 25.01 -2.46
C PHE A 111 7.91 26.21 -3.20
N TYR A 112 8.68 27.03 -2.50
CA TYR A 112 9.35 28.20 -3.04
C TYR A 112 10.87 28.04 -2.93
N VAL A 113 11.59 28.28 -4.02
CA VAL A 113 13.05 28.32 -4.05
C VAL A 113 13.50 29.77 -4.03
N SER A 114 14.29 30.13 -3.01
CA SER A 114 14.96 31.41 -2.88
C SER A 114 16.47 31.23 -2.94
N GLU A 115 17.21 32.24 -3.41
CA GLU A 115 18.64 32.30 -3.12
C GLU A 115 18.85 32.79 -1.70
N LEU A 116 19.78 32.17 -0.99
CA LEU A 116 20.40 32.79 0.16
C LEU A 116 21.41 33.83 -0.34
N PRO A 117 21.54 34.99 0.30
CA PRO A 117 22.63 35.91 -0.01
C PRO A 117 23.96 35.15 0.13
N SER A 118 24.83 35.28 -0.87
CA SER A 118 26.13 34.61 -0.90
C SER A 118 26.98 35.06 0.30
N GLY A 119 27.10 34.16 1.28
CA GLY A 119 27.95 34.24 2.46
C GLY A 119 28.29 32.82 2.90
N SER A 120 29.43 32.63 3.58
CA SER A 120 29.80 31.34 4.17
C SER A 120 28.63 30.76 4.98
N ALA A 121 28.51 29.44 5.00
CA ALA A 121 27.57 28.73 5.88
C ALA A 121 27.99 28.96 7.33
N GLU A 122 27.63 30.13 7.86
CA GLU A 122 27.77 30.48 9.27
C GLU A 122 26.67 29.75 10.06
N GLU A 123 26.96 29.47 11.33
CA GLU A 123 25.98 28.95 12.27
C GLU A 123 24.75 29.88 12.31
N ILE A 124 23.55 29.31 12.48
CA ILE A 124 22.34 30.11 12.68
C ILE A 124 22.46 30.79 14.04
N ASP A 125 22.87 32.06 14.05
CA ASP A 125 23.03 32.84 15.28
C ASP A 125 21.73 33.56 15.68
N ARG A 126 20.83 33.82 14.72
CA ARG A 126 19.57 34.57 14.89
C ARG A 126 18.50 34.14 13.89
N LEU A 127 17.24 34.24 14.32
CA LEU A 127 16.05 34.08 13.47
C LEU A 127 15.06 35.20 13.81
N GLU A 128 14.39 35.75 12.80
CA GLU A 128 13.37 36.78 12.96
C GLU A 128 12.17 36.54 12.02
N TYR A 129 10.99 37.04 12.36
CA TYR A 129 9.78 36.95 11.55
C TYR A 129 9.07 38.30 11.41
N PHE A 130 8.44 38.51 10.26
CA PHE A 130 7.55 39.65 9.99
C PHE A 130 6.28 39.17 9.29
N ILE A 131 5.22 39.98 9.37
CA ILE A 131 3.96 39.78 8.67
C ILE A 131 3.76 40.97 7.73
N GLU A 132 3.46 40.68 6.47
CA GLU A 132 3.35 41.64 5.36
C GLU A 132 4.67 42.35 5.02
N THR A 133 4.96 43.47 5.67
CA THR A 133 6.08 44.34 5.28
C THR A 133 7.35 43.92 5.99
N ASP A 134 8.39 43.60 5.22
CA ASP A 134 9.73 43.32 5.73
C ASP A 134 10.35 44.61 6.29
N PRO A 135 10.61 44.69 7.61
CA PRO A 135 11.23 45.88 8.21
C PRO A 135 12.74 45.97 7.90
N GLY A 136 13.31 44.95 7.26
CA GLY A 136 14.73 44.79 7.03
C GLY A 136 15.41 43.94 8.11
N PHE A 137 16.65 43.54 7.82
CA PHE A 137 17.43 42.64 8.65
C PHE A 137 17.66 43.16 10.07
N GLY A 138 17.39 42.32 11.07
CA GLY A 138 17.58 42.59 12.49
C GLY A 138 16.54 43.53 13.10
N LEU A 139 15.49 43.88 12.35
CA LEU A 139 14.43 44.81 12.75
C LEU A 139 13.07 44.11 12.90
N ALA A 140 12.97 42.82 12.59
CA ALA A 140 11.73 42.06 12.71
C ALA A 140 11.57 41.44 14.11
N SER A 141 10.48 40.69 14.32
CA SER A 141 10.23 40.06 15.62
C SER A 141 11.18 38.88 15.83
N PRO A 142 12.02 38.88 16.88
CA PRO A 142 13.02 37.82 17.07
C PRO A 142 12.35 36.49 17.44
N VAL A 143 12.89 35.40 16.91
CA VAL A 143 12.55 34.02 17.28
C VAL A 143 13.73 33.45 18.07
N THR A 144 13.44 32.92 19.25
CA THR A 144 14.48 32.26 20.05
C THR A 144 15.00 31.05 19.31
N VAL A 145 16.29 31.07 18.98
CA VAL A 145 17.03 29.91 18.48
C VAL A 145 17.77 29.32 19.68
N THR A 146 17.52 28.06 20.00
CA THR A 146 18.43 27.31 20.87
C THR A 146 19.63 26.94 20.01
N SER A 147 20.83 27.39 20.39
CA SER A 147 22.06 26.88 19.80
C SER A 147 22.02 25.34 19.78
N PRO A 148 22.47 24.68 18.69
CA PRO A 148 22.45 23.22 18.59
C PRO A 148 23.23 22.52 19.71
#